data_AF-A0A662YIC6-F1
#
_entry.id   AF-A0A662YIC6-F1
#
_cell.length_a   1.000
_cell.length_b   1.000
_cell.length_c   1.000
_cell.angle_alpha   90.00
_cell.angle_beta   90.00
_cell.angle_gamma   90.00
#
_symmetry.space_group_name_H-M   'P 1'
#
loop_
_entity.id
_entity.type
_entity.pdbx_description
1 polymer ?
#
loop_
_entity_poly.entity_id
_entity_poly.type
_entity_poly.pdbx_seq_one_letter_code
_entity_poly.pdbx_strand_id
1 'polypeptide(L)'
;MLARTLRQAAVQAKRQGARSASTKRSSVNGKGPLDAVYNVFMKNTATYVTTVLIAAVLVEGVYGSATSYIWETNNRGRLYHHIDWSKFAEEEEEEEEEEEEEEEEEEADGDVMEDMHEEDDEE
;
A
#
# COMPACT_ATOMS: atom_id res chain seq x y z
N MET A 1 -69.81 20.82 26.47
CA MET A 1 -68.95 19.68 26.84
C MET A 1 -67.73 19.59 25.90
N LEU A 2 -66.75 20.50 25.98
CA LEU A 2 -65.63 20.55 25.01
C LEU A 2 -64.30 20.99 25.67
N ALA A 3 -63.93 20.36 26.79
CA ALA A 3 -62.70 20.73 27.51
C ALA A 3 -61.96 19.52 28.13
N ARG A 4 -62.05 18.33 27.54
CA ARG A 4 -61.46 17.11 28.13
C ARG A 4 -60.57 16.28 27.19
N THR A 5 -60.28 16.73 25.97
CA THR A 5 -59.56 15.91 24.98
C THR A 5 -58.10 16.31 24.77
N LEU A 6 -57.67 17.51 25.20
CA LEU A 6 -56.30 17.98 24.92
C LEU A 6 -55.22 17.45 25.89
N ARG A 7 -55.60 16.89 27.04
CA ARG A 7 -54.62 16.40 28.04
C ARG A 7 -54.15 14.96 27.81
N GLN A 8 -54.84 14.18 26.97
CA GLN A 8 -54.50 12.76 26.77
C GLN A 8 -53.44 12.54 25.68
N ALA A 9 -53.33 13.41 24.67
CA ALA A 9 -52.35 13.29 23.59
C ALA A 9 -50.90 13.53 24.07
N ALA A 10 -50.68 14.46 25.02
CA ALA A 10 -49.34 14.80 25.51
C ALA A 10 -48.72 13.70 26.40
N VAL A 11 -49.54 12.87 27.07
CA VAL A 11 -49.06 11.78 27.94
C VAL A 11 -48.66 10.54 27.12
N GLN A 12 -49.25 10.37 25.94
CA GLN A 12 -48.96 9.23 25.05
C GLN A 12 -47.62 9.41 24.31
N ALA A 13 -47.32 10.63 23.86
CA ALA A 13 -46.04 10.97 23.23
C ALA A 13 -44.84 10.78 24.18
N LYS A 14 -45.00 11.08 25.47
CA LYS A 14 -43.94 10.90 26.48
C LYS A 14 -43.69 9.44 26.86
N ARG A 15 -44.67 8.54 26.64
CA ARG A 15 -44.52 7.09 26.87
C ARG A 15 -44.01 6.32 25.64
N GLN A 16 -44.23 6.83 24.43
CA GLN A 16 -43.71 6.22 23.21
C GLN A 16 -42.23 6.55 22.97
N GLY A 17 -41.74 7.71 23.40
CA GLY A 17 -40.32 8.08 23.29
C GLY A 17 -39.37 7.29 24.21
N ALA A 18 -39.88 6.63 25.25
CA ALA A 18 -39.07 5.91 26.23
C ALA A 18 -38.82 4.42 25.88
N ARG A 19 -39.38 3.91 24.77
CA ARG A 19 -39.27 2.49 24.38
C ARG A 19 -38.41 2.27 23.12
N SER A 20 -37.92 3.32 22.48
CA SER A 20 -37.01 3.24 21.32
C SER A 20 -35.53 3.25 21.68
N ALA A 21 -35.19 3.40 22.95
CA ALA A 21 -33.83 3.23 23.44
C ALA A 21 -33.71 1.84 24.07
N SER A 22 -32.69 1.08 23.66
CA SER A 22 -32.28 -0.18 24.29
C SER A 22 -32.98 -1.45 23.84
N THR A 23 -32.95 -1.71 22.54
CA THR A 23 -32.58 -3.06 22.06
C THR A 23 -31.51 -2.93 20.98
N LYS A 24 -30.30 -2.49 21.34
CA LYS A 24 -29.14 -2.86 20.52
C LYS A 24 -28.99 -4.36 20.70
N ARG A 25 -29.53 -5.16 19.77
CA ARG A 25 -29.19 -6.58 19.66
C ARG A 25 -27.66 -6.62 19.61
N SER A 26 -27.02 -7.17 20.65
CA SER A 26 -25.64 -7.62 20.56
C SER A 26 -25.65 -8.74 19.52
N SER A 27 -25.38 -8.37 18.28
CA SER A 27 -25.40 -9.33 17.19
C SER A 27 -24.06 -10.05 17.23
N VAL A 28 -24.00 -11.13 17.99
CA VAL A 28 -22.92 -12.13 17.90
C VAL A 28 -22.80 -12.66 16.45
N ASN A 29 -23.87 -12.50 15.65
CA ASN A 29 -23.93 -12.75 14.20
C ASN A 29 -24.15 -11.46 13.38
N GLY A 30 -23.71 -10.31 13.87
CA GLY A 30 -23.83 -9.03 13.15
C GLY A 30 -22.76 -8.94 12.09
N LYS A 31 -23.07 -8.28 10.97
CA LYS A 31 -22.07 -7.95 9.93
C LYS A 31 -20.90 -7.19 10.56
N GLY A 32 -19.88 -7.94 10.95
CA GLY A 32 -18.63 -7.43 11.46
C GLY A 32 -17.73 -6.98 10.30
N PRO A 33 -16.63 -6.27 10.59
CA PRO A 33 -15.67 -5.89 9.56
C PRO A 33 -15.09 -7.11 8.82
N LEU A 34 -14.95 -8.25 9.51
CA LEU A 34 -14.53 -9.53 8.92
C LEU A 34 -15.57 -10.12 7.95
N ASP A 35 -16.84 -9.78 8.13
CA ASP A 35 -17.92 -10.27 7.26
C ASP A 35 -17.81 -9.64 5.86
N ALA A 36 -17.34 -8.38 5.78
CA ALA A 36 -17.04 -7.74 4.50
C ALA A 36 -15.85 -8.43 3.79
N VAL A 37 -14.78 -8.74 4.54
CA VAL A 37 -13.60 -9.46 4.01
C VAL A 37 -13.98 -10.85 3.51
N TYR A 38 -14.79 -11.58 4.28
CA TYR A 38 -15.27 -12.90 3.90
C TYR A 38 -16.10 -12.86 2.61
N ASN A 39 -17.02 -11.90 2.50
CA ASN A 39 -17.88 -11.77 1.32
C ASN A 39 -17.11 -11.38 0.04
N VAL A 40 -15.99 -10.66 0.17
CA VAL A 40 -15.16 -10.23 -0.97
C VAL A 40 -14.18 -11.31 -1.40
N PHE A 41 -13.45 -11.91 -0.45
CA PHE A 41 -12.31 -12.78 -0.78
C PHE A 41 -12.59 -14.27 -0.58
N MET A 42 -13.50 -14.65 0.33
CA MET A 42 -13.65 -16.05 0.77
C MET A 42 -14.95 -16.72 0.31
N LYS A 43 -15.90 -15.98 -0.29
CA LYS A 43 -17.21 -16.52 -0.69
C LYS A 43 -17.14 -17.52 -1.86
N ASN A 44 -16.13 -17.39 -2.74
CA ASN A 44 -15.94 -18.26 -3.90
C ASN A 44 -14.58 -18.96 -3.81
N THR A 45 -14.55 -20.28 -3.96
CA THR A 45 -13.32 -21.09 -3.89
C THR A 45 -12.25 -20.63 -4.88
N ALA A 46 -12.63 -20.28 -6.11
CA ALA A 46 -11.67 -19.81 -7.12
C ALA A 46 -11.03 -18.47 -6.69
N THR A 47 -11.84 -17.50 -6.29
CA THR A 47 -11.38 -16.20 -5.78
C THR A 47 -10.55 -16.33 -4.50
N TYR A 48 -10.90 -17.28 -3.64
CA TYR A 48 -10.17 -17.56 -2.41
C TYR A 48 -8.78 -18.10 -2.70
N VAL A 49 -8.65 -19.09 -3.58
CA VAL A 49 -7.35 -19.67 -3.93
C VAL A 49 -6.46 -18.63 -4.62
N THR A 50 -6.99 -17.84 -5.54
CA THR A 50 -6.19 -16.79 -6.21
C THR A 50 -5.73 -15.70 -5.25
N THR A 51 -6.58 -15.29 -4.31
CA THR A 51 -6.19 -14.30 -3.29
C THR A 51 -5.15 -14.84 -2.33
N VAL A 52 -5.20 -16.13 -1.95
CA VAL A 52 -4.15 -16.77 -1.15
C VAL A 52 -2.83 -16.81 -1.90
N LEU A 53 -2.82 -17.14 -3.20
CA LEU A 53 -1.59 -17.16 -4.00
C LEU A 53 -0.96 -15.76 -4.11
N ILE A 54 -1.76 -14.74 -4.41
CA ILE A 54 -1.28 -13.35 -4.49
C ILE A 54 -0.75 -12.90 -3.11
N ALA A 55 -1.49 -13.19 -2.04
CA ALA A 55 -1.06 -12.87 -0.69
C ALA A 55 0.25 -13.57 -0.32
N ALA A 56 0.44 -14.83 -0.73
CA ALA A 56 1.67 -15.56 -0.47
C ALA A 56 2.89 -14.88 -1.13
N VAL A 57 2.78 -14.50 -2.41
CA VAL A 57 3.87 -13.80 -3.12
C VAL A 57 4.19 -12.45 -2.46
N LEU A 58 3.17 -11.67 -2.10
CA LEU A 58 3.36 -10.38 -1.43
C LEU A 58 4.01 -10.56 -0.05
N VAL A 59 3.55 -11.53 0.72
CA VAL A 59 4.10 -11.83 2.03
C VAL A 59 5.54 -12.30 1.90
N GLU A 60 5.89 -13.15 0.93
CA GLU A 60 7.26 -13.59 0.72
C GLU A 60 8.22 -12.42 0.46
N GLY A 61 7.83 -11.48 -0.42
CA GLY A 61 8.64 -10.29 -0.71
C GLY A 61 8.88 -9.39 0.51
N VAL A 62 7.84 -9.14 1.30
CA VAL A 62 7.97 -8.33 2.53
C VAL A 62 8.68 -9.10 3.65
N TYR A 63 8.40 -10.40 3.78
CA TYR A 63 8.96 -11.24 4.83
C TYR A 63 10.47 -11.37 4.72
N GLY A 64 11.01 -11.52 3.50
CA GLY A 64 12.45 -11.57 3.27
C GLY A 64 13.15 -10.30 3.76
N SER A 65 12.67 -9.12 3.33
CA SER A 65 13.24 -7.83 3.73
C SER A 65 13.11 -7.54 5.23
N ALA A 66 11.93 -7.81 5.82
CA ALA A 66 11.70 -7.59 7.24
C ALA A 66 12.57 -8.50 8.11
N THR A 67 12.70 -9.78 7.74
CA THR A 67 13.51 -10.75 8.48
C THR A 67 14.99 -10.40 8.37
N SER A 68 15.49 -10.06 7.18
CA SER A 68 16.87 -9.58 6.99
C SER A 68 17.15 -8.32 7.80
N TYR A 69 16.23 -7.35 7.80
CA TYR A 69 16.39 -6.13 8.59
C TYR A 69 16.48 -6.40 10.10
N ILE A 70 15.61 -7.27 10.62
CA ILE A 70 15.65 -7.68 12.04
C ILE A 70 16.98 -8.37 12.34
N TRP A 71 17.43 -9.25 11.45
CA TRP A 71 18.69 -9.98 11.60
C TRP A 71 19.91 -9.06 11.56
N GLU A 72 19.97 -8.14 10.60
CA GLU A 72 21.04 -7.16 10.43
C GLU A 72 21.12 -6.21 11.62
N THR A 73 19.98 -5.75 12.12
CA THR A 73 19.92 -4.89 13.31
C THR A 73 20.50 -5.60 14.53
N ASN A 74 20.18 -6.88 14.72
CA ASN A 74 20.68 -7.65 15.86
C ASN A 74 22.16 -8.04 15.72
N ASN A 75 22.69 -8.07 14.50
CA ASN A 75 24.07 -8.44 14.19
C ASN A 75 24.91 -7.26 13.67
N ARG A 76 24.48 -6.02 13.94
CA ARG A 76 25.11 -4.81 13.42
C ARG A 76 26.61 -4.77 13.75
N GLY A 77 27.43 -4.44 12.74
CA GLY A 77 28.89 -4.39 12.85
C GLY A 77 29.61 -5.74 12.72
N ARG A 78 28.90 -6.87 12.63
CA ARG A 78 29.50 -8.20 12.38
C ARG A 78 29.31 -8.71 10.95
N LEU A 79 28.52 -7.99 10.14
CA LEU A 79 28.25 -8.35 8.74
C LEU A 79 29.24 -7.69 7.80
N TYR A 80 29.57 -8.39 6.71
CA TYR A 80 30.53 -7.98 5.69
C TYR A 80 30.24 -6.57 5.13
N HIS A 81 28.97 -6.23 4.91
CA HIS A 81 28.55 -4.93 4.40
C HIS A 81 28.58 -3.79 5.43
N HIS A 82 28.85 -4.08 6.71
CA HIS A 82 29.09 -3.04 7.73
C HIS A 82 30.57 -2.66 7.85
N ILE A 83 31.47 -3.40 7.21
CA ILE A 83 32.91 -3.15 7.25
C ILE A 83 33.21 -1.99 6.31
N ASP A 84 33.92 -1.00 6.82
CA ASP A 84 34.40 0.14 6.06
C ASP A 84 35.65 -0.27 5.26
N TRP A 85 35.44 -0.61 3.99
CA TRP A 85 36.49 -1.03 3.08
C TRP A 85 37.41 0.13 2.65
N SER A 86 36.98 1.38 2.83
CA SER A 86 37.81 2.55 2.52
C SER A 86 39.05 2.64 3.41
N LYS A 87 39.02 2.02 4.60
CA LYS A 87 40.19 1.94 5.50
C LYS A 87 41.25 0.93 5.08
N PHE A 88 40.91 0.07 4.12
CA PHE A 88 41.78 -0.97 3.60
C PHE A 88 42.08 -0.75 2.11
N ALA A 89 41.55 0.31 1.50
CA ALA A 89 42.07 0.82 0.25
C ALA A 89 43.44 1.41 0.55
N GLU A 90 44.49 0.83 -0.05
CA GLU A 90 45.78 1.51 -0.12
C GLU A 90 45.51 2.84 -0.83
N GLU A 91 45.98 3.96 -0.26
CA GLU A 91 46.02 5.23 -0.97
C GLU A 91 46.82 4.96 -2.24
N GLU A 92 46.14 4.80 -3.38
CA GLU A 92 46.77 4.94 -4.68
C GLU A 92 47.31 6.37 -4.67
N GLU A 93 48.61 6.50 -4.36
CA GLU A 93 49.35 7.75 -4.46
C GLU A 93 48.99 8.36 -5.81
N GLU A 94 48.42 9.56 -5.78
CA GLU A 94 48.07 10.36 -6.96
C GLU A 94 49.34 10.54 -7.82
N GLU A 95 49.56 9.65 -8.79
CA GLU A 95 50.50 9.87 -9.88
C GLU A 95 49.89 10.97 -10.79
N GLU A 96 50.29 12.21 -10.50
CA GLU A 96 50.21 13.35 -11.41
C GLU A 96 50.97 13.01 -12.71
N GLU A 97 50.30 12.51 -13.75
CA GLU A 97 50.86 12.52 -15.11
C GLU A 97 49.84 13.03 -16.15
N GLU A 98 49.98 14.34 -16.37
CA GLU A 98 49.90 15.11 -17.63
C GLU A 98 48.58 15.15 -18.42
N GLU A 99 48.02 16.37 -18.44
CA GLU A 99 47.04 16.88 -19.40
C GLU A 99 47.58 16.76 -20.85
N GLU A 100 46.94 15.95 -21.70
CA GLU A 100 47.04 16.14 -23.16
C GLU A 100 45.77 16.84 -23.66
N GLU A 101 45.96 18.09 -24.09
CA GLU A 101 44.99 19.01 -24.68
C GLU A 101 44.45 18.51 -26.04
N GLU A 102 43.13 18.64 -26.19
CA GLU A 102 42.34 19.04 -27.38
C GLU A 102 42.68 18.51 -28.79
N GLU A 103 41.71 17.81 -29.41
CA GLU A 103 41.26 18.21 -30.76
C GLU A 103 39.72 18.25 -30.79
N GLU A 104 39.19 19.47 -30.88
CA GLU A 104 37.81 19.78 -31.24
C GLU A 104 37.56 19.44 -32.72
N GLU A 105 36.49 18.69 -33.02
CA GLU A 105 35.79 18.85 -34.31
C GLU A 105 34.32 19.19 -34.03
N GLU A 106 33.99 20.47 -34.31
CA GLU A 106 32.68 21.09 -34.21
C GLU A 106 31.62 20.44 -35.14
N GLU A 107 30.48 20.12 -34.54
CA GLU A 107 29.10 20.50 -34.91
C GLU A 107 28.67 20.57 -36.39
N ALA A 108 27.60 19.84 -36.73
CA ALA A 108 26.26 20.43 -36.99
C ALA A 108 25.38 19.62 -37.96
N ASP A 109 24.07 19.75 -37.69
CA ASP A 109 22.89 19.52 -38.55
C ASP A 109 22.27 18.11 -38.43
N GLY A 110 21.06 17.90 -37.91
CA GLY A 110 19.91 18.79 -37.80
C GLY A 110 18.72 18.11 -38.48
N ASP A 111 17.65 17.86 -37.71
CA ASP A 111 16.30 17.41 -38.12
C ASP A 111 16.20 15.97 -38.70
N VAL A 112 15.27 15.10 -38.27
CA VAL A 112 13.81 15.23 -38.41
C VAL A 112 13.07 14.46 -37.30
N MET A 113 12.20 15.16 -36.58
CA MET A 113 10.97 14.57 -36.01
C MET A 113 9.92 14.45 -37.13
N GLU A 114 9.43 13.24 -37.37
CA GLU A 114 8.13 12.87 -37.99
C GLU A 114 8.13 11.33 -38.00
N ASP A 115 7.13 10.58 -37.59
CA ASP A 115 5.70 10.83 -37.56
C ASP A 115 5.04 9.79 -36.63
N MET A 116 4.00 10.24 -35.95
CA MET A 116 3.12 9.49 -35.08
C MET A 116 1.91 9.09 -35.92
N HIS A 117 1.77 7.82 -36.27
CA HIS A 117 0.53 7.32 -36.85
C HIS A 117 0.06 6.05 -36.12
N GLU A 118 -0.85 6.25 -35.16
CA GLU A 118 -1.92 5.30 -34.86
C GLU A 118 -2.84 5.25 -36.09
N GLU A 119 -2.99 4.09 -36.72
CA GLU A 119 -4.26 3.71 -37.35
C GLU A 119 -4.55 2.24 -37.02
N ASP A 120 -5.58 2.10 -36.18
CA ASP A 120 -6.60 1.07 -36.17
C ASP A 120 -6.82 0.44 -37.55
N ASP A 121 -6.85 -0.89 -37.63
CA ASP A 121 -7.78 -1.56 -38.55
C ASP A 121 -8.07 -2.99 -38.06
N GLU A 122 -9.32 -3.14 -37.64
CA GLU A 122 -10.01 -4.38 -37.34
C GLU A 122 -10.30 -5.16 -38.64
N GLU A 123 -10.00 -6.47 -38.69
CA GLU A 123 -10.85 -7.53 -39.27
C GLU A 123 -10.39 -8.95 -38.86
#